data_AF-A0A3D4RZF4-F1
#
_entry.id   AF-A0A3D4RZF4-F1
#
_cell.length_a   1.000
_cell.length_b   1.000
_cell.length_c   1.000
_cell.angle_alpha   90.00
_cell.angle_beta   90.00
_cell.angle_gamma   90.00
#
_symmetry.space_group_name_H-M   'P 1'
#
loop_
_entity.id
_entity.type
_entity.pdbx_description
1 polymer ?
#
loop_
_entity_poly.entity_id
_entity_poly.type
_entity_poly.pdbx_seq_one_letter_code
_entity_poly.pdbx_strand_id
1 'polypeptide(L)'
;MTVGYDEIARHCETLSYRDKFRLAQLLIQLARREEEEQSPERRAGKSADQGTVEYVAERLLKSKPGRKPALLNFIGAMFQFQGGISEVDRESLVAELQRQKWLTIDRSGHVSYSERRLR
;
A
#
# COMPACT_ATOMS: atom_id res chain seq x y z
N MET A 1 -20.82 29.90 -4.56
CA MET A 1 -22.01 29.04 -4.37
C MET A 1 -21.49 27.64 -4.11
N THR A 2 -21.72 27.10 -2.91
CA THR A 2 -21.38 25.71 -2.60
C THR A 2 -22.48 24.82 -3.17
N VAL A 3 -22.14 24.00 -4.15
CA VAL A 3 -23.02 22.96 -4.69
C VAL A 3 -23.30 21.98 -3.54
N GLY A 4 -24.57 21.80 -3.19
CA GLY A 4 -24.98 20.93 -2.08
C GLY A 4 -24.87 19.44 -2.44
N TYR A 5 -24.77 18.57 -1.44
CA TYR A 5 -24.69 17.11 -1.64
C TYR A 5 -25.81 16.59 -2.56
N ASP A 6 -27.05 17.02 -2.31
CA ASP A 6 -28.23 16.56 -3.06
C ASP A 6 -28.17 16.94 -4.55
N GLU A 7 -27.57 18.07 -4.87
CA GLU A 7 -27.39 18.53 -6.25
C GLU A 7 -26.35 17.66 -6.97
N ILE A 8 -25.23 17.36 -6.30
CA ILE A 8 -24.20 16.44 -6.83
C ILE A 8 -24.79 15.04 -7.02
N ALA A 9 -25.55 14.55 -6.05
CA ALA A 9 -26.18 13.23 -6.12
C ALA A 9 -27.11 13.12 -7.34
N ARG A 10 -27.92 14.15 -7.58
CA ARG A 10 -28.81 14.22 -8.74
C ARG A 10 -28.05 14.22 -10.06
N HIS A 11 -26.92 14.93 -10.14
CA HIS A 11 -26.06 14.87 -11.34
C HIS A 11 -25.44 13.48 -11.52
N CYS A 12 -25.01 12.83 -10.43
CA CYS A 12 -24.45 11.49 -10.47
C CYS A 12 -25.45 10.46 -11.00
N GLU A 13 -26.75 10.62 -10.77
CA GLU A 13 -27.78 9.70 -11.30
C GLU A 13 -27.76 9.62 -12.83
N THR A 14 -27.51 10.76 -13.50
CA THR A 14 -27.46 10.86 -14.97
C THR A 14 -26.20 10.27 -15.60
N LEU A 15 -25.19 9.93 -14.80
CA LEU A 15 -23.94 9.34 -15.28
C LEU A 15 -24.15 7.91 -15.76
N SER A 16 -23.35 7.51 -16.76
CA SER A 16 -23.21 6.12 -17.14
C SER A 16 -22.64 5.30 -15.99
N TYR A 17 -22.88 3.97 -15.97
CA TYR A 17 -22.34 3.12 -14.91
C TYR A 17 -20.81 3.18 -14.83
N ARG A 18 -20.11 3.35 -15.97
CA ARG A 18 -18.64 3.48 -16.02
C ARG A 18 -18.18 4.80 -15.40
N ASP A 19 -18.88 5.89 -15.71
CA ASP A 19 -18.53 7.20 -15.16
C ASP A 19 -18.83 7.28 -13.66
N LYS A 20 -19.87 6.59 -13.18
CA LYS A 20 -20.13 6.41 -11.74
C LYS A 20 -18.95 5.73 -11.04
N PHE A 21 -18.44 4.63 -11.58
CA PHE A 21 -17.26 3.96 -11.01
C PHE A 21 -16.01 4.84 -11.05
N ARG A 22 -15.77 5.54 -12.17
CA ARG A 22 -14.64 6.46 -12.31
C ARG A 22 -14.70 7.61 -11.30
N LEU A 23 -15.87 8.20 -11.12
CA LEU A 23 -16.10 9.29 -10.17
C LEU A 23 -15.92 8.81 -8.73
N ALA A 24 -16.48 7.64 -8.38
CA ALA A 24 -16.28 7.06 -7.05
C ALA A 24 -14.79 6.88 -6.73
N GLN A 25 -14.02 6.36 -7.69
CA GLN A 25 -12.58 6.18 -7.52
C GLN A 25 -11.84 7.51 -7.34
N LEU A 26 -12.22 8.54 -8.11
CA LEU A 26 -11.67 9.90 -7.94
C LEU A 26 -11.98 10.48 -6.56
N LEU A 27 -13.22 10.37 -6.10
CA LEU A 27 -13.64 10.88 -4.79
C LEU A 27 -12.87 10.20 -3.64
N ILE A 28 -12.65 8.89 -3.74
CA ILE A 28 -11.83 8.15 -2.78
C ILE A 28 -10.38 8.67 -2.77
N GLN A 29 -9.80 8.93 -3.93
CA GLN A 29 -8.43 9.46 -4.04
C GLN A 29 -8.32 10.87 -3.44
N LEU A 30 -9.28 11.74 -3.73
CA LEU A 30 -9.32 13.10 -3.18
C LEU A 30 -9.48 13.08 -1.66
N ALA A 31 -10.40 12.27 -1.14
CA ALA A 31 -10.64 12.14 0.30
C ALA A 31 -9.40 11.61 1.04
N ARG A 32 -8.66 10.65 0.46
CA ARG A 32 -7.39 10.16 1.03
C ARG A 32 -6.34 11.25 1.10
N ARG A 33 -6.19 12.03 0.02
CA ARG A 33 -5.24 13.14 -0.02
C ARG A 33 -5.60 14.22 1.00
N GLU A 34 -6.87 14.57 1.11
CA GLU A 34 -7.34 15.54 2.09
C GLU A 34 -7.12 15.02 3.53
N GLU A 35 -7.39 13.74 3.78
CA GLU A 35 -7.06 13.09 5.06
C GLU A 35 -5.55 13.15 5.36
N GLU A 36 -4.69 12.91 4.37
CA GLU A 36 -3.23 13.01 4.50
C GLU A 36 -2.75 14.44 4.79
N GLU A 37 -3.37 15.45 4.19
CA GLU A 37 -3.07 16.87 4.43
C GLU A 37 -3.54 17.32 5.82
N GLN A 38 -4.69 16.82 6.28
CA GLN A 38 -5.27 17.17 7.59
C GLN A 38 -4.72 16.35 8.76
N SER A 39 -4.17 15.15 8.51
CA SER A 39 -3.58 14.27 9.52
C SER A 39 -2.14 13.87 9.14
N PRO A 40 -1.18 14.81 9.19
CA PRO A 40 0.24 14.52 8.90
C PRO A 40 0.83 13.49 9.87
N GLU A 41 0.23 13.31 11.06
CA GLU A 41 0.65 12.33 12.06
C GLU A 41 0.29 10.88 11.69
N ARG A 42 -0.64 10.63 10.75
CA ARG A 42 -0.88 9.28 10.22
C ARG A 42 0.27 8.75 9.35
N ARG A 43 1.27 9.59 9.05
CA ARG A 43 2.57 9.13 8.52
C ARG A 43 3.38 8.36 9.57
N ALA A 44 3.15 8.62 10.87
CA ALA A 44 3.77 7.84 11.94
C ALA A 44 2.98 6.54 12.13
N GLY A 45 3.29 5.55 11.30
CA GLY A 45 3.02 4.16 11.63
C GLY A 45 1.55 3.74 11.56
N LYS A 46 0.99 3.70 10.35
CA LYS A 46 0.32 2.43 10.02
C LYS A 46 1.43 1.40 9.90
N SER A 47 1.80 0.79 11.03
CA SER A 47 2.34 -0.57 11.01
C SER A 47 1.52 -1.29 9.98
N ALA A 48 2.16 -1.76 8.90
CA ALA A 48 1.44 -2.40 7.82
C ALA A 48 0.45 -3.38 8.45
N ASP A 49 -0.84 -3.18 8.13
CA ASP A 49 -1.89 -4.00 8.72
C ASP A 49 -1.49 -5.47 8.55
N GLN A 50 -1.85 -6.34 9.50
CA GLN A 50 -1.43 -7.74 9.50
C GLN A 50 -1.63 -8.38 8.11
N GLY A 51 -2.75 -8.06 7.44
CA GLY A 51 -3.04 -8.50 6.07
C GLY A 51 -2.15 -7.90 4.98
N THR A 52 -1.61 -6.70 5.16
CA THR A 52 -0.62 -6.09 4.25
C THR A 52 0.73 -6.80 4.35
N VAL A 53 1.18 -7.14 5.57
CA VAL A 53 2.43 -7.88 5.77
C VAL A 53 2.34 -9.27 5.17
N GLU A 54 1.23 -9.97 5.41
CA GLU A 54 0.98 -11.31 4.85
C GLU A 54 0.90 -11.28 3.33
N TYR A 55 0.16 -10.33 2.74
CA TYR A 55 0.13 -10.13 1.28
C TYR A 55 1.52 -9.95 0.68
N VAL A 56 2.34 -9.08 1.28
CA VAL A 56 3.70 -8.83 0.77
C VAL A 56 4.58 -10.07 0.97
N ALA A 57 4.49 -10.75 2.12
CA ALA A 57 5.24 -11.95 2.40
C ALA A 57 4.96 -13.07 1.39
N GLU A 58 3.69 -13.35 1.07
CA GLU A 58 3.32 -14.36 0.07
C GLU A 58 3.92 -14.06 -1.31
N ARG A 59 3.89 -12.80 -1.72
CA ARG A 59 4.44 -12.35 -2.99
C ARG A 59 5.96 -12.44 -3.02
N LEU A 60 6.61 -12.12 -1.91
CA LEU A 60 8.06 -12.26 -1.73
C LEU A 60 8.52 -13.71 -1.73
N LEU A 61 7.76 -14.64 -1.14
CA LEU A 61 8.06 -16.07 -1.18
C LEU A 61 7.99 -16.64 -2.60
N LYS A 62 7.18 -16.05 -3.48
CA LYS A 62 7.09 -16.43 -4.90
C LYS A 62 8.24 -15.85 -5.73
N SER A 63 8.53 -14.55 -5.60
CA SER A 63 9.54 -13.88 -6.43
C SER A 63 10.97 -13.97 -5.90
N LYS A 64 11.14 -14.23 -4.59
CA LYS A 64 12.41 -14.37 -3.86
C LYS A 64 13.52 -13.39 -4.29
N PRO A 65 13.30 -12.05 -4.26
CA PRO A 65 14.37 -11.11 -4.58
C PRO A 65 15.56 -11.28 -3.62
N GLY A 66 16.75 -11.59 -4.14
CA GLY A 66 17.90 -12.01 -3.33
C GLY A 66 18.74 -10.86 -2.73
N ARG A 67 18.44 -9.60 -3.05
CA ARG A 67 19.20 -8.42 -2.59
C ARG A 67 18.28 -7.34 -2.05
N LYS A 68 18.70 -6.61 -1.01
CA LYS A 68 17.91 -5.54 -0.38
C LYS A 68 17.38 -4.47 -1.37
N PRO A 69 18.17 -3.94 -2.33
CA PRO A 69 17.64 -2.99 -3.31
C PRO A 69 16.55 -3.58 -4.21
N ALA A 70 16.72 -4.83 -4.65
CA ALA A 70 15.72 -5.53 -5.44
C ALA A 70 14.44 -5.79 -4.64
N LEU A 71 14.59 -6.14 -3.35
CA LEU A 71 13.48 -6.29 -2.41
C LEU A 71 12.66 -4.99 -2.27
N LEU A 72 13.34 -3.86 -2.02
CA LEU A 72 12.68 -2.55 -1.88
C LEU A 72 11.97 -2.12 -3.17
N ASN A 73 12.61 -2.32 -4.32
CA ASN A 73 12.00 -2.04 -5.63
C ASN A 73 10.78 -2.93 -5.89
N PHE A 74 10.87 -4.21 -5.54
CA PHE A 74 9.76 -5.16 -5.68
C PHE A 74 8.57 -4.77 -4.79
N ILE A 75 8.82 -4.42 -3.52
CA ILE A 75 7.79 -3.88 -2.62
C ILE A 75 7.18 -2.62 -3.22
N GLY A 76 8.00 -1.67 -3.70
CA GLY A 76 7.52 -0.46 -4.38
C GLY A 76 6.56 -0.76 -5.53
N ALA A 77 6.89 -1.74 -6.36
CA ALA A 77 6.07 -2.17 -7.49
C ALA A 77 4.74 -2.81 -7.08
N MET A 78 4.62 -3.38 -5.86
CA MET A 78 3.34 -3.93 -5.37
C MET A 78 2.29 -2.84 -5.14
N PHE A 79 2.71 -1.65 -4.71
CA PHE A 79 1.82 -0.56 -4.34
C PHE A 79 1.66 0.49 -5.45
N GLN A 80 2.29 0.34 -6.61
CA GLN A 80 2.26 1.33 -7.70
C GLN A 80 0.83 1.68 -8.17
N PHE A 81 -0.08 0.70 -8.17
CA PHE A 81 -1.48 0.90 -8.57
C PHE A 81 -2.38 1.38 -7.42
N GLN A 82 -1.85 1.48 -6.20
CA GLN A 82 -2.57 1.91 -4.99
C GLN A 82 -2.20 3.33 -4.53
N GLY A 83 -1.44 4.07 -5.35
CA GLY A 83 -0.92 5.41 -5.01
C GLY A 83 0.58 5.43 -4.72
N GLY A 84 1.25 4.28 -4.82
CA GLY A 84 2.67 4.15 -4.50
C GLY A 84 2.92 3.98 -3.00
N ILE A 85 4.19 3.76 -2.65
CA ILE A 85 4.65 3.64 -1.27
C ILE A 85 5.99 4.37 -1.14
N SER A 86 6.14 5.17 -0.08
CA SER A 86 7.36 5.94 0.17
C SER A 86 8.54 5.02 0.48
N GLU A 87 9.78 5.51 0.33
CA GLU A 87 10.97 4.71 0.68
C GLU A 87 11.02 4.37 2.17
N VAL A 88 10.63 5.31 3.03
CA VAL A 88 10.57 5.12 4.49
C VAL A 88 9.58 4.01 4.86
N ASP A 89 8.43 3.97 4.19
CA ASP A 89 7.42 2.94 4.43
C ASP A 89 7.88 1.57 3.92
N ARG A 90 8.60 1.52 2.79
CA ARG A 90 9.20 0.26 2.29
C ARG A 90 10.19 -0.32 3.30
N GLU A 91 11.07 0.53 3.85
CA GLU A 91 12.03 0.11 4.88
C GLU A 91 11.32 -0.33 6.17
N SER A 92 10.27 0.38 6.57
CA SER A 92 9.44 0.01 7.73
C SER A 92 8.76 -1.35 7.52
N LEU A 93 8.27 -1.62 6.30
CA LEU A 93 7.68 -2.89 5.93
C LEU A 93 8.71 -4.04 5.97
N VAL A 94 9.93 -3.78 5.50
CA VAL A 94 11.04 -4.74 5.57
C VAL A 94 11.39 -5.05 7.03
N ALA A 95 11.46 -4.03 7.89
CA ALA A 95 11.70 -4.22 9.32
C ALA A 95 10.60 -5.09 9.96
N GLU A 96 9.34 -4.86 9.59
CA GLU A 96 8.20 -5.65 10.05
C GLU A 96 8.26 -7.11 9.56
N LEU A 97 8.62 -7.33 8.29
CA LEU A 97 8.84 -8.67 7.72
C LEU A 97 9.98 -9.42 8.42
N GLN A 98 11.05 -8.71 8.81
CA GLN A 98 12.13 -9.28 9.61
C GLN A 98 11.67 -9.60 11.04
N ARG A 99 10.91 -8.71 11.67
CA ARG A 99 10.35 -8.90 13.02
C ARG A 99 9.45 -10.13 13.09
N GLN A 100 8.61 -10.33 12.07
CA GLN A 100 7.74 -11.49 11.94
C GLN A 100 8.44 -12.75 11.40
N LYS A 101 9.75 -12.67 11.12
CA LYS A 101 10.61 -13.77 10.64
C LYS A 101 10.20 -14.32 9.26
N TRP A 102 9.62 -13.50 8.40
CA TRP A 102 9.37 -13.87 6.99
C TRP A 102 10.65 -13.89 6.17
N LEU A 103 11.57 -12.97 6.47
CA LEU A 103 12.86 -12.86 5.81
C LEU A 103 13.95 -12.39 6.79
N THR A 104 15.20 -12.55 6.37
CA THR A 104 16.39 -12.01 7.04
C THR A 104 17.29 -11.36 6.01
N ILE A 105 17.95 -10.27 6.40
CA ILE A 105 18.90 -9.56 5.55
C ILE A 105 20.24 -9.55 6.26
N ASP A 106 21.30 -10.02 5.61
CA ASP A 106 22.64 -10.01 6.16
C ASP A 106 23.35 -8.65 5.98
N ARG A 107 24.57 -8.52 6.52
CA ARG A 107 25.39 -7.30 6.38
C ARG A 107 25.80 -7.02 4.92
N SER A 108 25.76 -8.03 4.05
CA SER A 108 26.05 -7.90 2.62
C SER A 108 24.82 -7.51 1.78
N GLY A 109 23.66 -7.37 2.42
CA GLY A 109 22.39 -7.07 1.78
C GLY A 109 21.76 -8.28 1.07
N HIS A 110 22.24 -9.50 1.32
CA HIS A 110 21.62 -10.74 0.84
C HIS A 110 20.35 -11.05 1.64
N VAL A 111 19.29 -11.44 0.94
CA VAL A 111 17.96 -11.71 1.52
C VAL A 111 17.69 -13.20 1.55
N SER A 112 17.38 -13.74 2.73
CA SER A 112 17.01 -15.14 2.94
C SER A 112 15.58 -15.25 3.46
N TYR A 113 14.77 -16.11 2.84
CA TYR A 113 13.33 -16.25 3.14
C TYR A 113 13.05 -17.46 4.02
N SER A 114 12.09 -17.33 4.94
CA SER A 114 11.64 -18.41 5.81
C SER A 114 10.31 -18.99 5.31
N GLU A 115 10.31 -20.24 4.87
CA GLU A 115 9.11 -20.90 4.32
C GLU A 115 8.12 -21.41 5.40
N ARG A 116 8.39 -21.14 6.68
CA ARG A 116 7.85 -21.92 7.81
C ARG A 116 6.42 -21.59 8.27
N ARG A 117 5.64 -20.82 7.50
CA ARG A 117 4.29 -20.37 7.94
C ARG A 117 3.11 -20.64 6.99
N LEU A 118 3.30 -21.34 5.87
CA LEU A 118 2.16 -21.88 5.11
C LEU A 118 1.63 -23.13 5.82
N ARG A 119 0.88 -22.95 6.92
CA ARG A 119 0.02 -23.97 7.53
C ARG A 119 -1.30 -23.35 7.92
#